data_AF-A0A5C3DEN4-F1
#
_entry.id   AF-A0A5C3DEN4-F1
#
_cell.length_a   1.000
_cell.length_b   1.000
_cell.length_c   1.000
_cell.angle_alpha   90.00
_cell.angle_beta   90.00
_cell.angle_gamma   90.00
#
_symmetry.space_group_name_H-M   'P 1'
#
loop_
_entity.id
_entity.type
_entity.pdbx_description
1 polymer ?
#
loop_
_entity_poly.entity_id
_entity_poly.type
_entity_poly.pdbx_seq_one_letter_code
_entity_poly.pdbx_strand_id
1 'polypeptide(L)'
;VEHVRELTGYDRVMVYKFHDDEHGEVVAECKRDNLEPYIGLHYPATDIPQASRFLFKQNRVRMIADCHATPVRVIQDERLMQSLCLVGSTLRAPHGCHAQYMANMGSIASLAMAVIINGGDEEGGGTSSSSSSRAGPTKLWGLVVCHHTSPRCIPFPLRYACEFLMQAFGLQLNMELQLAAQLSEKHILRTQTLLCDMLLRDTPTGIVTQSPSIMDLVKCDGAALYYQGKYWPLGVTPTEAQVKDIVEWLASCHGDSTGLSTDSLADAGYPGASALGDAVCGMAVAYITQIDFLFWFRSHTAKEIKWG
;
A
#
# COMPACT_ATOMS: atom_id res chain seq x y z
N VAL A 1 -13.71 -10.88 8.53
CA VAL A 1 -13.38 -10.87 9.98
C VAL A 1 -14.49 -11.49 10.83
N GLU A 2 -15.76 -11.14 10.60
CA GLU A 2 -16.94 -11.68 11.31
C GLU A 2 -16.99 -13.22 11.29
N HIS A 3 -17.03 -13.84 10.11
CA HIS A 3 -17.03 -15.30 9.96
C HIS A 3 -15.89 -16.01 10.70
N VAL A 4 -14.67 -15.44 10.65
CA VAL A 4 -13.52 -16.01 11.37
C VAL A 4 -13.72 -15.89 12.88
N ARG A 5 -14.27 -14.78 13.37
CA ARG A 5 -14.58 -14.58 14.80
C ARG A 5 -15.66 -15.55 15.26
N GLU A 6 -16.73 -15.72 14.50
CA GLU A 6 -17.79 -16.69 14.79
C GLU A 6 -17.27 -18.12 14.85
N LEU A 7 -16.43 -18.51 13.88
CA LEU A 7 -15.83 -19.85 13.83
C LEU A 7 -14.88 -20.10 15.00
N THR A 8 -14.02 -19.14 15.32
CA THR A 8 -12.88 -19.35 16.24
C THR A 8 -13.17 -18.91 17.68
N GLY A 9 -14.14 -18.02 17.90
CA GLY A 9 -14.50 -17.44 19.19
C GLY A 9 -13.41 -16.57 19.83
N TYR A 10 -12.47 -16.04 19.04
CA TYR A 10 -11.49 -15.06 19.54
C TYR A 10 -12.16 -13.72 19.89
N ASP A 11 -11.55 -12.93 20.78
CA ASP A 11 -12.17 -11.69 21.24
C ASP A 11 -12.11 -10.61 20.15
N ARG A 12 -11.01 -10.60 19.38
CA ARG A 12 -10.75 -9.69 18.26
C ARG A 12 -10.24 -10.48 17.08
N VAL A 13 -10.73 -10.16 15.89
CA VAL A 13 -10.22 -10.65 14.61
C VAL A 13 -10.07 -9.47 13.67
N MET A 14 -8.90 -9.33 13.06
CA MET A 14 -8.55 -8.19 12.22
C MET A 14 -7.84 -8.63 10.93
N VAL A 15 -8.04 -7.86 9.87
CA VAL A 15 -7.22 -7.95 8.65
C VAL A 15 -6.13 -6.90 8.74
N TYR A 16 -4.89 -7.36 8.74
CA TYR A 16 -3.68 -6.56 8.76
C TYR A 16 -3.05 -6.58 7.37
N LYS A 17 -3.12 -5.46 6.65
CA LYS A 17 -2.58 -5.32 5.29
C LYS A 17 -1.15 -4.81 5.36
N PHE A 18 -0.22 -5.39 4.58
CA PHE A 18 1.10 -4.80 4.38
C PHE A 18 1.07 -3.76 3.26
N HIS A 19 1.73 -2.63 3.48
CA HIS A 19 2.02 -1.60 2.48
C HIS A 19 3.37 -1.85 1.82
N ASP A 20 3.75 -1.01 0.86
CA ASP A 20 4.92 -1.25 -0.01
C ASP A 20 6.27 -1.15 0.73
N ASP A 21 6.34 -0.32 1.77
CA ASP A 21 7.44 -0.22 2.74
C ASP A 21 7.36 -1.27 3.86
N GLU A 22 6.46 -2.25 3.72
CA GLU A 22 6.22 -3.38 4.62
C GLU A 22 5.72 -3.01 6.04
N HIS A 23 5.39 -1.74 6.31
CA HIS A 23 4.56 -1.42 7.46
C HIS A 23 3.17 -2.00 7.24
N GLY A 24 2.36 -2.13 8.29
CA GLY A 24 1.00 -2.60 8.09
C GLY A 24 -0.06 -1.82 8.80
N GLU A 25 -1.29 -2.04 8.33
CA GLU A 25 -2.48 -1.30 8.71
C GLU A 25 -3.61 -2.27 9.00
N VAL A 26 -4.36 -2.01 10.06
CA VAL A 26 -5.60 -2.73 10.34
C VAL A 26 -6.72 -2.16 9.46
N VAL A 27 -7.06 -2.85 8.37
CA VAL A 27 -8.03 -2.38 7.37
C VAL A 27 -9.45 -2.91 7.60
N ALA A 28 -9.61 -3.93 8.44
CA ALA A 28 -10.91 -4.44 8.87
C ALA A 28 -10.79 -5.09 10.24
N GLU A 29 -11.83 -4.98 11.06
CA GLU A 29 -11.82 -5.48 12.44
C GLU A 29 -13.22 -5.95 12.87
N CYS A 30 -13.28 -7.04 13.63
CA CYS A 30 -14.43 -7.45 14.40
C CYS A 30 -13.96 -7.81 15.82
N LYS A 31 -14.50 -7.15 16.84
CA LYS A 31 -14.04 -7.26 18.23
C LYS A 31 -15.19 -7.38 19.21
N ARG A 32 -14.88 -7.80 20.44
CA ARG A 32 -15.77 -7.66 21.60
C ARG A 32 -15.93 -6.17 21.93
N ASP A 33 -17.14 -5.76 22.30
CA ASP A 33 -17.51 -4.34 22.42
C ASP A 33 -16.64 -3.55 23.40
N ASN A 34 -16.24 -4.19 24.51
CA ASN A 34 -15.45 -3.57 25.57
C ASN A 34 -13.95 -3.41 25.27
N LEU A 35 -13.47 -3.83 24.10
CA LEU A 35 -12.07 -3.66 23.71
C LEU A 35 -11.88 -2.38 22.90
N GLU A 36 -10.73 -1.71 23.05
CA GLU A 36 -10.40 -0.55 22.21
C GLU A 36 -10.27 -0.97 20.73
N PRO A 37 -10.75 -0.18 19.76
CA PRO A 37 -10.63 -0.52 18.35
C PRO A 37 -9.20 -0.32 17.83
N TYR A 38 -8.72 -1.23 16.97
CA TYR A 38 -7.44 -1.08 16.27
C TYR A 38 -7.60 -0.69 14.80
N ILE A 39 -8.84 -0.64 14.29
CA ILE A 39 -9.13 -0.22 12.92
C ILE A 39 -8.49 1.13 12.56
N GLY A 40 -7.77 1.16 11.43
CA GLY A 40 -7.05 2.34 10.93
C GLY A 40 -5.71 2.62 11.60
N LEU A 41 -5.27 1.80 12.57
CA LEU A 41 -3.93 1.93 13.14
C LEU A 41 -2.87 1.33 12.21
N HIS A 42 -1.78 2.07 12.07
CA HIS A 42 -0.56 1.68 11.38
C HIS A 42 0.49 1.18 12.38
N TYR A 43 1.23 0.17 11.98
CA TYR A 43 2.28 -0.46 12.78
C TYR A 43 3.58 -0.54 11.96
N PRO A 44 4.74 -0.26 12.57
CA PRO A 44 6.02 -0.30 11.89
C PRO A 44 6.34 -1.67 11.26
N ALA A 45 7.10 -1.65 10.17
CA ALA A 45 7.56 -2.88 9.50
C ALA A 45 8.38 -3.82 10.42
N THR A 46 8.93 -3.29 11.51
CA THR A 46 9.73 -4.02 12.50
C THR A 46 8.91 -4.91 13.43
N ASP A 47 7.61 -4.64 13.59
CA ASP A 47 6.72 -5.43 14.47
C ASP A 47 6.57 -6.87 13.97
N ILE A 48 6.61 -7.05 12.66
CA ILE A 48 6.64 -8.37 12.00
C ILE A 48 7.89 -8.43 11.12
N PRO A 49 9.07 -8.82 11.66
CA PRO A 49 10.32 -8.80 10.91
C PRO A 49 10.27 -9.59 9.61
N GLN A 50 11.11 -9.22 8.64
CA GLN A 50 11.20 -9.86 7.31
C GLN A 50 11.29 -11.41 7.40
N ALA A 51 12.11 -11.93 8.33
CA ALA A 51 12.22 -13.37 8.56
C ALA A 51 10.87 -14.01 8.94
N SER A 52 10.08 -13.35 9.79
CA SER A 52 8.74 -13.82 10.17
C SER A 52 7.77 -13.75 8.99
N ARG A 53 7.81 -12.67 8.19
CA ARG A 53 7.01 -12.55 6.95
C ARG A 53 7.32 -13.71 5.99
N PHE A 54 8.59 -14.03 5.80
CA PHE A 54 9.01 -15.17 4.99
C PHE A 54 8.50 -16.50 5.54
N LEU A 55 8.57 -16.71 6.86
CA LEU A 55 8.03 -17.92 7.48
C LEU A 55 6.52 -18.05 7.30
N PHE A 56 5.76 -16.96 7.27
CA PHE A 56 4.31 -16.99 7.00
C PHE A 56 3.98 -17.41 5.56
N LYS A 57 4.89 -17.19 4.60
CA LYS A 57 4.71 -17.73 3.23
C LYS A 57 4.81 -19.26 3.21
N GLN A 58 5.65 -19.84 4.06
CA GLN A 58 5.83 -21.30 4.17
C GLN A 58 4.78 -21.95 5.08
N ASN A 59 4.54 -21.35 6.26
CA ASN A 59 3.60 -21.84 7.26
C ASN A 59 2.48 -20.81 7.43
N ARG A 60 1.36 -21.10 6.79
CA ARG A 60 0.26 -20.15 6.61
C ARG A 60 -0.55 -19.92 7.86
N VAL A 61 -0.47 -20.78 8.87
CA VAL A 61 -1.21 -20.64 10.11
C VAL A 61 -0.28 -20.81 11.31
N ARG A 62 -0.34 -19.86 12.23
CA ARG A 62 0.40 -19.89 13.49
C ARG A 62 -0.53 -19.60 14.65
N MET A 63 -0.52 -20.47 15.65
CA MET A 63 -1.28 -20.30 16.88
C MET A 63 -0.32 -20.22 18.07
N ILE A 64 -0.56 -19.29 18.97
CA ILE A 64 0.07 -19.17 20.28
C ILE A 64 -1.06 -19.23 21.28
N ALA A 65 -1.15 -20.33 22.03
CA ALA A 65 -2.27 -20.55 22.94
C ALA A 65 -2.19 -19.69 24.20
N ASP A 66 -0.97 -19.37 24.64
CA ASP A 66 -0.68 -18.56 25.81
C ASP A 66 0.74 -17.98 25.66
N CYS A 67 0.88 -16.65 25.67
CA CYS A 67 2.19 -15.98 25.61
C CYS A 67 2.98 -16.05 26.93
N HIS A 68 2.33 -16.35 28.05
CA HIS A 68 2.98 -16.48 29.37
C HIS A 68 3.43 -17.91 29.66
N ALA A 69 3.07 -18.88 28.82
CA ALA A 69 3.46 -20.27 29.00
C ALA A 69 4.98 -20.45 28.86
N THR A 70 5.59 -21.12 29.83
CA THR A 70 7.02 -21.45 29.81
C THR A 70 7.33 -22.42 28.65
N PRO A 71 8.24 -22.06 27.73
CA PRO A 71 8.62 -22.94 26.63
C PRO A 71 9.25 -24.25 27.13
N VAL A 72 8.88 -25.37 26.52
CA VAL A 72 9.46 -26.68 26.81
C VAL A 72 10.61 -26.97 25.85
N ARG A 73 11.77 -27.35 26.40
CA ARG A 73 12.96 -27.65 25.60
C ARG A 73 12.80 -28.98 24.86
N VAL A 74 13.14 -28.98 23.56
CA VAL A 74 13.25 -30.21 22.77
C VAL A 74 14.54 -30.94 23.15
N ILE A 75 14.44 -32.22 23.50
CA ILE A 75 15.58 -33.10 23.76
C ILE A 75 16.07 -33.62 22.40
N GLN A 76 17.35 -33.41 22.10
CA GLN A 76 17.99 -33.80 20.83
C GLN A 76 19.16 -34.74 21.14
N ASP A 77 19.39 -35.72 20.27
CA ASP A 77 20.57 -36.58 20.34
C ASP A 77 21.83 -35.76 20.01
N GLU A 78 22.90 -35.93 20.77
CA GLU A 78 24.16 -35.21 20.60
C GLU A 78 24.84 -35.48 19.24
N ARG A 79 24.47 -36.57 18.56
CA ARG A 79 24.97 -36.92 17.23
C ARG A 79 24.41 -36.05 16.11
N LEU A 80 23.36 -35.26 16.38
CA LEU A 80 22.82 -34.32 15.41
C LEU A 80 23.80 -33.18 15.17
N MET A 81 24.32 -33.07 13.94
CA MET A 81 25.24 -32.01 13.52
C MET A 81 24.63 -30.60 13.60
N GLN A 82 23.30 -30.50 13.59
CA GLN A 82 22.57 -29.25 13.62
C GLN A 82 21.25 -29.40 14.39
N SER A 83 20.77 -28.31 14.98
CA SER A 83 19.48 -28.28 15.65
C SER A 83 18.33 -28.55 14.68
N LEU A 84 17.27 -29.20 15.17
CA LEU A 84 16.05 -29.45 14.39
C LEU A 84 15.42 -28.14 13.90
N CYS A 85 15.02 -28.13 12.63
CA CYS A 85 14.23 -27.05 12.07
C CYS A 85 12.76 -27.20 12.47
N LEU A 86 12.29 -26.32 13.35
CA LEU A 86 10.90 -26.32 13.85
C LEU A 86 9.97 -25.39 13.06
N VAL A 87 10.42 -24.89 11.90
CA VAL A 87 9.65 -23.93 11.09
C VAL A 87 8.23 -24.42 10.83
N GLY A 88 8.06 -25.68 10.42
CA GLY A 88 6.75 -26.32 10.18
C GLY A 88 6.03 -26.87 11.41
N SER A 89 6.59 -26.72 12.62
CA SER A 89 5.93 -27.20 13.83
C SER A 89 4.81 -26.26 14.27
N THR A 90 3.60 -26.81 14.40
CA THR A 90 2.42 -26.06 14.87
C THR A 90 2.49 -25.67 16.36
N LEU A 91 3.44 -26.24 17.10
CA LEU A 91 3.67 -25.99 18.53
C LEU A 91 4.97 -25.21 18.79
N ARG A 92 5.61 -24.67 17.75
CA ARG A 92 6.85 -23.89 17.89
C ARG A 92 6.61 -22.68 18.81
N ALA A 93 7.42 -22.58 19.86
CA ALA A 93 7.36 -21.48 20.82
C ALA A 93 7.59 -20.12 20.12
N PRO A 94 6.91 -19.05 20.58
CA PRO A 94 7.20 -17.71 20.13
C PRO A 94 8.59 -17.24 20.59
N HIS A 95 9.18 -16.32 19.83
CA HIS A 95 10.37 -15.61 20.28
C HIS A 95 10.00 -14.70 21.45
N GLY A 96 10.90 -14.54 22.43
CA GLY A 96 10.64 -13.80 23.67
C GLY A 96 10.17 -12.36 23.44
N CYS A 97 10.74 -11.66 22.46
CA CYS A 97 10.28 -10.30 22.13
C CYS A 97 8.80 -10.26 21.70
N HIS A 98 8.34 -11.25 20.93
CA HIS A 98 6.95 -11.30 20.47
C HIS A 98 6.00 -11.73 21.59
N ALA A 99 6.44 -12.64 22.48
CA ALA A 99 5.67 -12.99 23.67
C ALA A 99 5.46 -11.78 24.59
N GLN A 100 6.51 -10.97 24.80
CA GLN A 100 6.41 -9.72 25.57
C GLN A 100 5.54 -8.68 24.85
N TYR A 101 5.64 -8.54 23.54
CA TYR A 101 4.78 -7.67 22.74
C TYR A 101 3.30 -8.04 22.89
N MET A 102 2.98 -9.34 22.81
CA MET A 102 1.62 -9.85 23.06
C MET A 102 1.12 -9.51 24.46
N ALA A 103 1.97 -9.71 25.49
CA ALA A 103 1.64 -9.36 26.87
C ALA A 103 1.35 -7.85 27.03
N ASN A 104 2.16 -6.99 26.42
CA ASN A 104 1.98 -5.54 26.46
C ASN A 104 0.67 -5.09 25.78
N MET A 105 0.27 -5.75 24.69
CA MET A 105 -1.00 -5.50 24.01
C MET A 105 -2.23 -6.16 24.68
N GLY A 106 -2.02 -6.95 25.74
CA GLY A 106 -3.10 -7.72 26.38
C GLY A 106 -3.65 -8.87 25.53
N SER A 107 -2.91 -9.32 24.51
CA SER A 107 -3.29 -10.44 23.64
C SER A 107 -2.66 -11.76 24.12
N ILE A 108 -3.24 -12.36 25.16
CA ILE A 108 -2.70 -13.59 25.79
C ILE A 108 -2.61 -14.76 24.79
N ALA A 109 -3.63 -14.94 23.94
CA ALA A 109 -3.61 -15.93 22.88
C ALA A 109 -3.74 -15.27 21.51
N SER A 110 -3.12 -15.88 20.49
CA SER A 110 -3.14 -15.39 19.13
C SER A 110 -3.26 -16.50 18.08
N LEU A 111 -4.01 -16.23 17.01
CA LEU A 111 -4.04 -17.02 15.79
C LEU A 111 -3.79 -16.08 14.60
N ALA A 112 -2.65 -16.24 13.95
CA ALA A 112 -2.29 -15.49 12.75
C ALA A 112 -2.34 -16.39 11.52
N MET A 113 -3.00 -15.91 10.46
CA MET A 113 -3.18 -16.66 9.22
C MET A 113 -2.76 -15.80 8.03
N ALA A 114 -1.94 -16.35 7.16
CA ALA A 114 -1.37 -15.66 6.01
C ALA A 114 -2.39 -15.50 4.89
N VAL A 115 -2.50 -14.28 4.36
CA VAL A 115 -3.23 -13.98 3.12
C VAL A 115 -2.20 -13.87 2.00
N ILE A 116 -2.17 -14.88 1.14
CA ILE A 116 -1.23 -14.97 0.04
C ILE A 116 -1.97 -14.69 -1.25
N ILE A 117 -1.37 -13.84 -2.08
CA ILE A 117 -1.80 -13.61 -3.45
C ILE A 117 -0.71 -14.09 -4.41
N ASN A 118 -1.11 -14.46 -5.62
CA ASN A 118 -0.15 -14.73 -6.69
C ASN A 118 0.44 -13.38 -7.10
N GLY A 119 1.75 -13.23 -7.09
CA GLY A 119 2.37 -12.05 -7.67
C GLY A 119 2.07 -12.02 -9.17
N GLY A 120 1.56 -10.90 -9.66
CA GLY A 120 1.75 -10.55 -11.06
C GLY A 120 3.24 -10.35 -11.32
N ASP A 121 3.66 -10.50 -12.57
CA ASP A 121 5.05 -10.32 -13.02
C ASP A 121 5.50 -8.86 -12.86
N GLU A 122 5.66 -8.38 -11.63
CA GLU A 122 6.35 -7.14 -11.33
C GLU A 122 7.78 -7.46 -10.92
N GLU A 123 8.62 -7.59 -11.97
CA GLU A 123 10.05 -7.34 -12.06
C GLU A 123 10.68 -8.32 -13.06
N GLY A 124 10.62 -7.97 -14.34
CA GLY A 124 11.30 -8.75 -15.38
C GLY A 124 10.84 -8.40 -16.79
N GLY A 125 11.20 -7.20 -17.27
CA GLY A 125 11.29 -6.95 -18.71
C GLY A 125 12.31 -7.91 -19.32
N GLY A 126 11.86 -9.08 -19.72
CA GLY A 126 12.69 -10.16 -20.21
C GLY A 126 11.85 -11.16 -20.98
N THR A 127 11.66 -10.89 -22.26
CA THR A 127 11.09 -11.82 -23.24
C THR A 127 11.80 -13.18 -23.14
N SER A 128 11.15 -14.16 -22.54
CA SER A 128 11.50 -15.55 -22.76
C SER A 128 10.24 -16.42 -22.76
N SER A 129 9.77 -16.65 -23.97
CA SER A 129 8.87 -17.73 -24.35
C SER A 129 9.37 -19.06 -23.80
N SER A 130 8.74 -19.56 -22.74
CA SER A 130 8.69 -21.00 -22.48
C SER A 130 7.44 -21.34 -21.68
N SER A 131 6.56 -22.06 -22.35
CA SER A 131 5.38 -22.71 -21.82
C SER A 131 5.76 -23.68 -20.69
N SER A 132 5.63 -23.22 -19.45
CA SER A 132 5.42 -24.06 -18.27
C SER A 132 4.70 -23.20 -17.25
N SER A 133 3.79 -23.80 -16.49
CA SER A 133 2.90 -23.19 -15.50
C SER A 133 3.63 -22.37 -14.42
N ARG A 134 4.10 -21.18 -14.75
CA ARG A 134 4.74 -20.26 -13.81
C ARG A 134 3.68 -19.38 -13.19
N ALA A 135 3.02 -19.89 -12.15
CA ALA A 135 2.44 -19.01 -11.16
C ALA A 135 3.57 -18.07 -10.68
N GLY A 136 3.41 -16.76 -10.87
CA GLY A 136 4.38 -15.77 -10.44
C GLY A 136 4.70 -15.89 -8.93
N PRO A 137 5.77 -15.22 -8.45
CA PRO A 137 6.20 -15.35 -7.06
C PRO A 137 5.06 -15.00 -6.11
N THR A 138 4.79 -15.86 -5.11
CA THR A 138 3.73 -15.61 -4.14
C THR A 138 4.07 -14.44 -3.22
N LYS A 139 3.16 -13.46 -3.12
CA LYS A 139 3.30 -12.29 -2.26
C LYS A 139 2.45 -12.48 -1.00
N LEU A 140 3.03 -12.17 0.16
CA LEU A 140 2.27 -12.06 1.41
C LEU A 140 1.58 -10.70 1.39
N TRP A 141 0.29 -10.68 1.10
CA TRP A 141 -0.48 -9.43 1.03
C TRP A 141 -0.78 -8.87 2.42
N GLY A 142 -1.04 -9.77 3.36
CA GLY A 142 -1.46 -9.41 4.71
C GLY A 142 -1.64 -10.63 5.59
N LEU A 143 -2.17 -10.39 6.78
CA LEU A 143 -2.53 -11.41 7.75
C LEU A 143 -3.98 -11.21 8.19
N VAL A 144 -4.66 -12.31 8.50
CA VAL A 144 -5.81 -12.28 9.40
C VAL A 144 -5.32 -12.69 10.78
N VAL A 145 -5.40 -11.77 11.73
CA VAL A 145 -4.88 -11.94 13.09
C VAL A 145 -6.03 -11.97 14.07
N CYS A 146 -6.05 -12.98 14.93
CA CYS A 146 -7.02 -13.12 16.01
C CYS A 146 -6.31 -12.93 17.35
N HIS A 147 -6.89 -12.14 18.26
CA HIS A 147 -6.40 -11.95 19.63
C HIS A 147 -7.47 -12.38 20.64
N HIS A 148 -7.03 -13.00 21.73
CA HIS A 148 -7.87 -13.35 22.87
C HIS A 148 -7.25 -12.84 24.16
N THR A 149 -8.09 -12.35 25.06
CA THR A 149 -7.69 -11.78 26.35
C THR A 149 -7.38 -12.84 27.41
N SER A 150 -7.61 -14.11 27.12
CA SER A 150 -7.26 -15.27 27.95
C SER A 150 -6.57 -16.35 27.11
N PRO A 151 -5.93 -17.36 27.74
CA PRO A 151 -5.41 -18.50 27.00
C PRO A 151 -6.50 -19.16 26.15
N ARG A 152 -6.14 -19.51 24.90
CA ARG A 152 -7.08 -20.12 23.95
C ARG A 152 -6.37 -21.06 23.00
N CYS A 153 -6.83 -22.29 22.96
CA CYS A 153 -6.37 -23.28 22.01
C CYS A 153 -7.55 -23.76 21.17
N ILE A 154 -7.46 -23.62 19.84
CA ILE A 154 -8.49 -24.14 18.93
C ILE A 154 -8.00 -25.45 18.28
N PRO A 155 -8.91 -26.41 18.02
CA PRO A 155 -8.53 -27.71 17.50
C PRO A 155 -7.98 -27.60 16.08
N PHE A 156 -7.08 -28.51 15.69
CA PHE A 156 -6.44 -28.50 14.38
C PHE A 156 -7.44 -28.47 13.20
N PRO A 157 -8.54 -29.25 13.19
CA PRO A 157 -9.53 -29.17 12.11
C PRO A 157 -10.08 -27.76 11.88
N LEU A 158 -10.28 -26.98 12.95
CA LEU A 158 -10.77 -25.61 12.85
C LEU A 158 -9.70 -24.66 12.28
N ARG A 159 -8.43 -24.84 12.68
CA ARG A 159 -7.30 -24.11 12.09
C ARG A 159 -7.19 -24.37 10.59
N TYR A 160 -7.34 -25.63 10.19
CA TYR A 160 -7.28 -26.04 8.79
C TYR A 160 -8.47 -25.49 7.98
N ALA A 161 -9.68 -25.48 8.54
CA ALA A 161 -10.83 -24.83 7.93
C ALA A 161 -10.60 -23.31 7.73
N CYS A 162 -10.02 -22.63 8.72
CA CYS A 162 -9.67 -21.22 8.59
C CYS A 162 -8.57 -20.99 7.55
N GLU A 163 -7.60 -21.90 7.42
CA GLU A 163 -6.60 -21.85 6.35
C GLU A 163 -7.25 -21.91 4.96
N PHE A 164 -8.19 -22.82 4.74
CA PHE A 164 -8.95 -22.88 3.48
C PHE A 164 -9.72 -21.59 3.22
N LEU A 165 -10.33 -21.01 4.25
CA LEU A 165 -11.01 -19.72 4.13
C LEU A 165 -10.02 -18.61 3.71
N MET A 166 -8.77 -18.63 4.20
CA MET A 166 -7.74 -17.68 3.76
C MET A 166 -7.31 -17.89 2.31
N GLN A 167 -7.31 -19.14 1.82
CA GLN A 167 -7.03 -19.42 0.41
C GLN A 167 -8.14 -18.86 -0.50
N ALA A 168 -9.41 -19.08 -0.12
CA ALA A 168 -10.54 -18.51 -0.84
C ALA A 168 -10.52 -16.97 -0.81
N PHE A 169 -10.18 -16.38 0.35
CA PHE A 169 -10.03 -14.94 0.49
C PHE A 169 -8.90 -14.39 -0.39
N GLY A 170 -7.73 -15.04 -0.41
CA GLY A 170 -6.62 -14.65 -1.28
C GLY A 170 -6.95 -14.74 -2.77
N LEU A 171 -7.73 -15.74 -3.19
CA LEU A 171 -8.20 -15.86 -4.58
C LEU A 171 -9.13 -14.71 -4.97
N GLN A 172 -10.14 -14.43 -4.14
CA GLN A 172 -11.08 -13.32 -4.41
C GLN A 172 -10.34 -11.98 -4.44
N LEU A 173 -9.43 -11.75 -3.48
CA LEU A 173 -8.61 -10.56 -3.45
C LEU A 173 -7.77 -10.41 -4.73
N ASN A 174 -7.19 -11.50 -5.23
CA ASN A 174 -6.44 -11.48 -6.47
C ASN A 174 -7.32 -11.11 -7.67
N MET A 175 -8.58 -11.57 -7.71
CA MET A 175 -9.54 -11.18 -8.75
C MET A 175 -9.86 -9.68 -8.70
N GLU A 176 -10.07 -9.12 -7.51
CA GLU A 176 -10.31 -7.67 -7.34
C GLU A 176 -9.08 -6.84 -7.77
N LEU A 177 -7.88 -7.31 -7.44
CA LEU A 177 -6.64 -6.65 -7.87
C LEU A 177 -6.48 -6.68 -9.40
N GLN A 178 -6.78 -7.81 -10.03
CA GLN A 178 -6.76 -7.92 -11.50
C GLN A 178 -7.79 -7.01 -12.15
N LEU A 179 -9.01 -6.94 -11.60
CA LEU A 179 -10.04 -6.04 -12.10
C LEU A 179 -9.61 -4.57 -11.96
N ALA A 180 -9.02 -4.19 -10.83
CA ALA A 180 -8.48 -2.85 -10.62
C ALA A 180 -7.37 -2.51 -11.63
N ALA A 181 -6.47 -3.46 -11.91
CA ALA A 181 -5.43 -3.29 -12.92
C ALA A 181 -6.01 -3.12 -14.33
N GLN A 182 -7.01 -3.93 -14.73
CA GLN A 182 -7.71 -3.79 -16.01
C GLN A 182 -8.42 -2.44 -16.15
N LEU A 183 -9.04 -1.96 -15.06
CA LEU A 183 -9.68 -0.63 -15.06
C LEU A 183 -8.63 0.48 -15.22
N SER A 184 -7.46 0.34 -14.60
CA SER A 184 -6.33 1.24 -14.78
C SER A 184 -5.82 1.23 -16.23
N GLU A 185 -5.62 0.05 -16.83
CA GLU A 185 -5.20 -0.08 -18.24
C GLU A 185 -6.21 0.55 -19.20
N LYS A 186 -7.51 0.30 -19.00
CA LYS A 186 -8.58 0.95 -19.76
C LYS A 186 -8.54 2.47 -19.60
N HIS A 187 -8.25 2.97 -18.40
CA HIS A 187 -8.08 4.39 -18.17
C HIS A 187 -6.89 4.94 -18.96
N ILE A 188 -5.74 4.26 -18.93
CA ILE A 188 -4.54 4.62 -19.70
C ILE A 188 -4.84 4.67 -21.21
N LEU A 189 -5.52 3.66 -21.77
CA LEU A 189 -5.91 3.65 -23.20
C LEU A 189 -6.84 4.82 -23.56
N ARG A 190 -7.77 5.16 -22.66
CA ARG A 190 -8.65 6.32 -22.85
C ARG A 190 -7.83 7.62 -22.84
N THR A 191 -6.88 7.74 -21.92
CA THR A 191 -5.95 8.87 -21.82
C THR A 191 -5.08 8.99 -23.08
N GLN A 192 -4.56 7.88 -23.62
CA GLN A 192 -3.82 7.87 -24.89
C GLN A 192 -4.67 8.33 -26.08
N THR A 193 -5.92 7.84 -26.16
CA THR A 193 -6.86 8.26 -27.20
C THR A 193 -7.14 9.78 -27.13
N LEU A 194 -7.29 10.29 -25.91
CA LEU A 194 -7.49 11.71 -25.63
C LEU A 194 -6.26 12.54 -26.02
N LEU A 195 -5.04 12.05 -25.75
CA LEU A 195 -3.81 12.69 -26.22
C LEU A 195 -3.74 12.74 -27.75
N CYS A 196 -4.10 11.67 -28.46
CA CYS A 196 -4.15 11.66 -29.93
C CYS A 196 -5.15 12.70 -30.48
N ASP A 197 -6.34 12.81 -29.89
CA ASP A 197 -7.32 13.86 -30.25
C ASP A 197 -6.75 15.27 -30.04
N MET A 198 -6.06 15.48 -28.91
CA MET A 198 -5.44 16.76 -28.59
C MET A 198 -4.29 17.12 -29.53
N LEU A 199 -3.51 16.15 -29.99
CA LEU A 199 -2.43 16.36 -30.96
C LEU A 199 -2.95 16.76 -32.35
N LEU A 200 -4.18 16.39 -32.70
CA LEU A 200 -4.82 16.77 -33.97
C LEU A 200 -5.38 18.20 -33.96
N ARG A 201 -5.29 18.93 -32.85
CA ARG A 201 -5.81 20.30 -32.74
C ARG A 201 -4.84 21.29 -33.40
N ASP A 202 -5.40 22.21 -34.18
CA ASP A 202 -4.63 23.20 -34.95
C ASP A 202 -3.87 24.23 -34.09
N THR A 203 -4.24 24.36 -32.80
CA THR A 203 -3.61 25.33 -31.89
C THR A 203 -3.27 24.71 -30.53
N PRO A 204 -2.11 25.04 -29.93
CA PRO A 204 -1.72 24.58 -28.59
C PRO A 204 -2.73 24.98 -27.49
N THR A 205 -3.42 26.11 -27.68
CA THR A 205 -4.50 26.55 -26.78
C THR A 205 -5.69 25.61 -26.75
N GLY A 206 -5.89 24.82 -27.81
CA GLY A 206 -6.97 23.84 -27.91
C GLY A 206 -6.93 22.83 -26.77
N ILE A 207 -5.76 22.56 -26.21
CA ILE A 207 -5.53 21.67 -25.06
C ILE A 207 -6.28 22.15 -23.80
N VAL A 208 -6.50 23.46 -23.68
CA VAL A 208 -7.20 24.10 -22.55
C VAL A 208 -8.63 24.51 -22.93
N THR A 209 -8.85 25.00 -24.16
CA THR A 209 -10.11 25.62 -24.56
C THR A 209 -11.17 24.65 -25.08
N GLN A 210 -10.79 23.43 -25.46
CA GLN A 210 -11.70 22.42 -26.00
C GLN A 210 -11.89 21.26 -25.03
N SER A 211 -13.04 20.59 -25.13
CA SER A 211 -13.35 19.39 -24.37
C SER A 211 -13.09 18.15 -25.22
N PRO A 212 -12.34 17.15 -24.74
CA PRO A 212 -11.73 17.07 -23.40
C PRO A 212 -10.48 17.95 -23.23
N SER A 213 -10.25 18.39 -21.99
CA SER A 213 -9.18 19.33 -21.59
C SER A 213 -8.03 18.61 -20.86
N ILE A 214 -6.95 19.33 -20.54
CA ILE A 214 -5.85 18.80 -19.71
C ILE A 214 -6.25 18.29 -18.33
N MET A 215 -7.35 18.78 -17.76
CA MET A 215 -7.83 18.31 -16.46
C MET A 215 -8.42 16.89 -16.56
N ASP A 216 -8.83 16.46 -17.74
CA ASP A 216 -9.37 15.11 -17.97
C ASP A 216 -8.26 14.06 -18.12
N LEU A 217 -7.01 14.51 -18.34
CA LEU A 217 -5.84 13.64 -18.49
C LEU A 217 -5.39 13.07 -17.14
N VAL A 218 -5.37 13.91 -16.11
CA VAL A 218 -4.86 13.60 -14.77
C VAL A 218 -5.86 14.13 -13.76
N LYS A 219 -6.26 13.32 -12.77
CA LYS A 219 -7.08 13.79 -11.65
C LYS A 219 -6.37 14.96 -10.96
N CYS A 220 -6.91 16.16 -11.07
CA CYS A 220 -6.35 17.39 -10.52
C CYS A 220 -7.47 18.35 -10.13
N ASP A 221 -7.15 19.29 -9.23
CA ASP A 221 -8.09 20.34 -8.81
C ASP A 221 -7.98 21.56 -9.73
N GLY A 222 -6.83 21.72 -10.39
CA GLY A 222 -6.63 22.66 -11.46
C GLY A 222 -5.45 22.30 -12.35
N ALA A 223 -5.38 22.98 -13.48
CA ALA A 223 -4.32 22.82 -14.46
C ALA A 223 -4.09 24.14 -15.20
N ALA A 224 -2.90 24.37 -15.74
CA ALA A 224 -2.63 25.58 -16.51
C ALA A 224 -1.62 25.35 -17.63
N LEU A 225 -1.80 26.07 -18.73
CA LEU A 225 -0.83 26.16 -19.83
C LEU A 225 -0.19 27.55 -19.81
N TYR A 226 1.13 27.59 -19.73
CA TYR A 226 1.91 28.80 -19.97
C TYR A 226 2.61 28.67 -21.32
N TYR A 227 2.14 29.43 -22.30
CA TYR A 227 2.60 29.32 -23.69
C TYR A 227 2.81 30.69 -24.31
N GLN A 228 4.00 30.94 -24.88
CA GLN A 228 4.36 32.21 -25.52
C GLN A 228 4.07 33.45 -24.65
N GLY A 229 4.35 33.35 -23.35
CA GLY A 229 4.14 34.44 -22.38
C GLY A 229 2.67 34.70 -22.02
N LYS A 230 1.73 33.85 -22.45
CA LYS A 230 0.33 33.89 -22.07
C LYS A 230 0.00 32.76 -21.10
N TYR A 231 -0.83 33.08 -20.11
CA TYR A 231 -1.27 32.16 -19.07
C TYR A 231 -2.72 31.73 -19.27
N TRP A 232 -2.96 30.43 -19.30
CA TRP A 232 -4.28 29.81 -19.50
C TRP A 232 -4.62 28.87 -18.34
N PRO A 233 -5.26 29.36 -17.26
CA PRO A 233 -5.65 28.57 -16.11
C PRO A 233 -7.00 27.85 -16.30
N LEU A 234 -7.16 26.70 -15.63
CA LEU A 234 -8.39 25.94 -15.45
C LEU A 234 -8.50 25.42 -14.02
N GLY A 235 -9.64 25.60 -13.37
CA GLY A 235 -9.86 25.11 -12.00
C GLY A 235 -9.06 25.89 -10.94
N VAL A 236 -8.63 25.20 -9.90
CA VAL A 236 -7.87 25.77 -8.77
C VAL A 236 -6.40 25.92 -9.17
N THR A 237 -5.98 27.16 -9.42
CA THR A 237 -4.63 27.46 -9.92
C THR A 237 -4.03 28.65 -9.18
N PRO A 238 -2.69 28.75 -9.09
CA PRO A 238 -2.02 29.96 -8.65
C PRO A 238 -2.29 31.14 -9.58
N THR A 239 -2.07 32.36 -9.10
CA THR A 239 -2.13 33.56 -9.95
C THR A 239 -1.01 33.58 -10.98
N GLU A 240 -1.16 34.34 -12.07
CA GLU A 240 -0.12 34.45 -13.11
C GLU A 240 1.25 34.88 -12.54
N ALA A 241 1.26 35.80 -11.57
CA ALA A 241 2.49 36.23 -10.90
C ALA A 241 3.15 35.09 -10.12
N GLN A 242 2.37 34.27 -9.43
CA GLN A 242 2.86 33.10 -8.71
C GLN A 242 3.37 32.02 -9.66
N VAL A 243 2.69 31.79 -10.79
CA VAL A 243 3.17 30.82 -11.79
C VAL A 243 4.49 31.27 -12.40
N LYS A 244 4.69 32.57 -12.66
CA LYS A 244 5.98 33.10 -13.12
C LYS A 244 7.10 32.87 -12.11
N ASP A 245 6.83 33.12 -10.83
CA ASP A 245 7.78 32.84 -9.75
C ASP A 245 8.14 31.35 -9.66
N ILE A 246 7.15 30.45 -9.82
CA ILE A 246 7.38 28.99 -9.90
C ILE A 246 8.25 28.63 -11.12
N VAL A 247 8.00 29.23 -12.29
CA VAL A 247 8.80 28.99 -13.50
C VAL A 247 10.26 29.45 -13.30
N GLU A 248 10.49 30.59 -12.66
CA GLU A 248 11.83 31.07 -12.33
C GLU A 248 12.55 30.12 -11.36
N TRP A 249 11.85 29.63 -10.34
CA TRP A 249 12.37 28.61 -9.43
C TRP A 249 12.73 27.31 -10.17
N LEU A 250 11.83 26.79 -11.02
CA LEU A 250 12.06 25.61 -11.84
C LEU A 250 13.27 25.76 -12.78
N ALA A 251 13.46 26.92 -13.39
CA ALA A 251 14.62 27.20 -14.24
C ALA A 251 15.93 27.21 -13.44
N SER A 252 15.90 27.73 -12.20
CA SER A 252 17.08 27.83 -11.34
C SER A 252 17.51 26.50 -10.72
N CYS A 253 16.56 25.65 -10.34
CA CYS A 253 16.82 24.41 -9.57
C CYS A 253 16.69 23.13 -10.40
N HIS A 254 15.93 23.17 -11.51
CA HIS A 254 15.52 21.97 -12.26
C HIS A 254 15.67 22.12 -13.79
N GLY A 255 16.56 23.01 -14.26
CA GLY A 255 16.75 23.32 -15.68
C GLY A 255 17.19 22.15 -16.57
N ASP A 256 17.80 21.12 -16.01
CA ASP A 256 18.26 19.92 -16.75
C ASP A 256 17.21 18.79 -16.80
N SER A 257 16.05 18.97 -16.16
CA SER A 257 14.96 17.97 -16.14
C SER A 257 13.92 18.21 -17.24
N THR A 258 13.17 17.17 -17.61
CA THR A 258 12.02 17.29 -18.52
C THR A 258 10.71 17.71 -17.82
N GLY A 259 10.77 17.93 -16.50
CA GLY A 259 9.62 18.22 -15.64
C GLY A 259 9.86 17.81 -14.18
N LEU A 260 8.89 18.11 -13.33
CA LEU A 260 8.90 17.79 -11.90
C LEU A 260 7.52 17.31 -11.46
N SER A 261 7.47 16.36 -10.54
CA SER A 261 6.23 15.95 -9.84
C SER A 261 6.51 15.91 -8.35
N THR A 262 5.68 16.59 -7.57
CA THR A 262 5.75 16.63 -6.11
C THR A 262 4.35 16.71 -5.49
N ASP A 263 4.17 16.05 -4.35
CA ASP A 263 2.97 16.14 -3.52
C ASP A 263 3.00 17.35 -2.55
N SER A 264 4.17 17.96 -2.33
CA SER A 264 4.38 19.11 -1.46
C SER A 264 5.44 20.06 -2.03
N LEU A 265 5.00 21.19 -2.58
CA LEU A 265 5.88 22.26 -3.06
C LEU A 265 6.80 22.79 -1.95
N ALA A 266 6.34 22.79 -0.70
CA ALA A 266 7.14 23.19 0.45
C ALA A 266 8.33 22.23 0.67
N ASP A 267 8.08 20.93 0.68
CA ASP A 267 9.12 19.90 0.87
C ASP A 267 10.05 19.78 -0.35
N ALA A 268 9.54 20.11 -1.54
CA ALA A 268 10.35 20.25 -2.75
C ALA A 268 11.32 21.45 -2.72
N GLY A 269 11.17 22.36 -1.74
CA GLY A 269 12.07 23.50 -1.54
C GLY A 269 11.65 24.77 -2.28
N TYR A 270 10.39 24.89 -2.72
CA TYR A 270 9.88 26.13 -3.30
C TYR A 270 9.60 27.17 -2.20
N PRO A 271 10.31 28.32 -2.16
CA PRO A 271 10.21 29.28 -1.06
C PRO A 271 8.85 29.97 -0.97
N GLY A 272 8.14 30.12 -2.09
CA GLY A 272 6.82 30.76 -2.15
C GLY A 272 5.65 29.85 -1.74
N ALA A 273 5.90 28.60 -1.35
CA ALA A 273 4.85 27.61 -1.10
C ALA A 273 3.83 28.06 -0.04
N SER A 274 4.29 28.75 1.01
CA SER A 274 3.41 29.26 2.08
C SER A 274 2.37 30.28 1.59
N ALA A 275 2.66 31.01 0.52
CA ALA A 275 1.74 31.99 -0.07
C ALA A 275 0.66 31.36 -0.95
N LEU A 276 0.86 30.12 -1.41
CA LEU A 276 -0.13 29.35 -2.17
C LEU A 276 -1.22 28.74 -1.26
N GLY A 277 -0.87 28.50 0.01
CA GLY A 277 -1.76 27.94 1.03
C GLY A 277 -2.27 26.54 0.70
N ASP A 278 -3.39 26.16 1.33
CA ASP A 278 -3.97 24.81 1.19
C ASP A 278 -4.61 24.57 -0.19
N ALA A 279 -4.81 25.61 -0.98
CA ALA A 279 -5.43 25.51 -2.30
C ALA A 279 -4.52 24.82 -3.33
N VAL A 280 -3.19 24.99 -3.21
CA VAL A 280 -2.20 24.40 -4.13
C VAL A 280 -0.99 23.93 -3.32
N CYS A 281 -0.92 22.63 -3.07
CA CYS A 281 0.21 22.01 -2.36
C CYS A 281 1.00 21.06 -3.27
N GLY A 282 0.30 20.23 -4.04
CA GLY A 282 0.91 19.31 -5.00
C GLY A 282 0.98 19.92 -6.39
N MET A 283 2.07 19.62 -7.11
CA MET A 283 2.28 20.09 -8.48
C MET A 283 2.94 19.01 -9.34
N ALA A 284 2.44 18.85 -10.56
CA ALA A 284 3.18 18.22 -11.65
C ALA A 284 3.36 19.23 -12.79
N VAL A 285 4.57 19.30 -13.35
CA VAL A 285 4.90 20.18 -14.47
C VAL A 285 5.62 19.39 -15.56
N ALA A 286 5.23 19.62 -16.81
CA ALA A 286 5.89 19.09 -18.00
C ALA A 286 6.40 20.24 -18.87
N TYR A 287 7.65 20.14 -19.32
CA TYR A 287 8.28 21.17 -20.15
C TYR A 287 7.99 20.85 -21.62
N ILE A 288 7.30 21.76 -22.31
CA ILE A 288 7.06 21.64 -23.76
C ILE A 288 8.30 22.18 -24.50
N THR A 289 8.77 23.34 -24.06
CA THR A 289 10.03 23.96 -24.48
C THR A 289 10.72 24.55 -23.24
N GLN A 290 11.86 25.23 -23.40
CA GLN A 290 12.50 25.94 -22.29
C GLN A 290 11.67 27.12 -21.75
N ILE A 291 10.64 27.55 -22.47
CA ILE A 291 9.81 28.72 -22.12
C ILE A 291 8.32 28.41 -21.99
N ASP A 292 7.90 27.20 -22.37
CA ASP A 292 6.50 26.76 -22.40
C ASP A 292 6.28 25.57 -21.46
N PHE A 293 5.28 25.69 -20.59
CA PHE A 293 5.05 24.79 -19.47
C PHE A 293 3.60 24.34 -19.38
N LEU A 294 3.41 23.09 -19.00
CA LEU A 294 2.10 22.54 -18.66
C LEU A 294 2.07 22.13 -17.19
N PHE A 295 1.08 22.62 -16.46
CA PHE A 295 0.96 22.43 -15.01
C PHE A 295 -0.32 21.68 -14.66
N TRP A 296 -0.22 20.82 -13.64
CA TRP A 296 -1.34 20.26 -12.90
C TRP A 296 -1.14 20.52 -11.41
N PHE A 297 -2.20 20.93 -10.73
CA PHE A 297 -2.19 21.31 -9.33
C PHE A 297 -3.16 20.46 -8.53
N ARG A 298 -2.80 20.20 -7.28
CA ARG A 298 -3.67 19.55 -6.28
C ARG A 298 -3.68 20.33 -4.99
N SER A 299 -4.86 20.45 -4.40
CA SER A 299 -5.06 21.04 -3.08
C SER A 299 -4.58 20.09 -1.98
N HIS A 300 -4.35 20.66 -0.79
CA HIS A 300 -4.03 19.89 0.39
C HIS A 300 -5.15 18.88 0.67
N THR A 301 -4.80 17.61 0.81
CA THR A 301 -5.71 16.59 1.31
C THR A 301 -5.16 16.09 2.64
N ALA A 302 -5.89 16.35 3.72
CA ALA A 302 -5.49 15.90 5.05
C ALA A 302 -5.39 14.37 5.07
N LYS A 303 -4.19 13.85 5.34
CA LYS A 303 -3.95 12.43 5.59
C LYS A 303 -3.46 12.28 7.03
N GLU A 304 -4.37 11.92 7.92
CA GLU A 304 -4.01 11.58 9.31
C GLU A 304 -3.64 10.10 9.36
N ILE A 305 -2.39 9.79 9.73
CA ILE A 305 -1.92 8.43 9.96
C ILE A 305 -1.86 8.21 11.46
N LYS A 306 -2.69 7.29 11.96
CA LYS A 306 -2.70 6.91 13.38
C LYS A 306 -1.74 5.75 13.58
N TRP A 307 -0.66 5.98 14.31
CA TRP A 307 0.29 4.93 14.69
C TRP A 307 -0.14 4.26 15.98
N GLY A 308 -0.11 2.93 16.00
CA GLY A 308 -0.46 2.10 17.16
C GLY A 308 0.71 1.71 18.03
#